data_AF-A0A534MUE2-F1
#
_entry.id   AF-A0A534MUE2-F1
#
_cell.length_a   1.000
_cell.length_b   1.000
_cell.length_c   1.000
_cell.angle_alpha   90.00
_cell.angle_beta   90.00
_cell.angle_gamma   90.00
#
_symmetry.space_group_name_H-M   'P 1'
#
loop_
_entity.id
_entity.type
_entity.pdbx_description
1 polymer ?
#
loop_
_entity_poly.entity_id
_entity_poly.type
_entity_poly.pdbx_seq_one_letter_code
_entity_poly.pdbx_strand_id
1 'polypeptide(L)'
;TLFTYFGEVSNIFEQLVDTPADVIGLDLVQGAATWAAIAKHGSKKPLVLGLVDARNTKREDPAGIAKKVLDLKGQINLKTSFLSPSNGLEFLPRARAREKLRILSAAARKVGVAA
;
A
#
# COMPACT_ATOMS: atom_id res chain seq x y z
N THR A 1 -0.94 6.02 13.19
CA THR A 1 -0.30 5.44 12.00
C THR A 1 1.06 6.09 11.77
N LEU A 2 2.11 5.29 11.58
CA LEU A 2 3.40 5.74 11.06
C LEU A 2 3.48 5.33 9.58
N PHE A 3 3.76 6.25 8.66
CA PHE A 3 3.85 5.94 7.23
C PHE A 3 5.25 6.30 6.71
N THR A 4 5.91 5.36 6.05
CA THR A 4 7.23 5.55 5.41
C THR A 4 7.07 5.77 3.90
N TYR A 5 7.72 6.79 3.35
CA TYR A 5 7.60 7.20 1.95
C TYR A 5 8.94 7.15 1.21
N PHE A 6 8.88 7.12 -0.13
CA PHE A 6 10.00 7.39 -1.05
C PHE A 6 11.13 6.37 -1.07
N GLY A 7 10.90 5.14 -0.61
CA GLY A 7 11.89 4.09 -0.66
C GLY A 7 11.42 2.80 -0.02
N GLU A 8 12.27 1.79 -0.09
CA GLU A 8 12.02 0.50 0.55
C GLU A 8 12.45 0.49 2.02
N VAL A 9 11.79 -0.37 2.79
CA VAL A 9 12.12 -0.65 4.19
C VAL A 9 12.33 -2.15 4.41
N SER A 10 12.61 -2.89 3.33
CA SER A 10 12.81 -4.34 3.28
C SER A 10 13.72 -4.85 4.42
N ASN A 11 14.87 -4.19 4.62
CA ASN A 11 15.89 -4.58 5.60
C ASN A 11 15.50 -4.30 7.06
N ILE A 12 14.50 -3.44 7.30
CA ILE A 12 14.07 -3.03 8.65
C ILE A 12 12.60 -3.36 8.91
N PHE A 13 11.96 -4.12 8.03
CA PHE A 13 10.50 -4.30 8.05
C PHE A 13 10.01 -4.91 9.37
N GLU A 14 10.70 -5.92 9.89
CA GLU A 14 10.37 -6.55 11.19
C GLU A 14 10.46 -5.54 12.34
N GLN A 15 11.53 -4.75 12.38
CA GLN A 15 11.73 -3.71 13.39
C GLN A 15 10.64 -2.63 13.29
N LEU A 16 10.23 -2.29 12.07
CA LEU A 16 9.19 -1.29 11.81
C LEU A 16 7.82 -1.76 12.33
N VAL A 17 7.45 -3.02 12.08
CA VAL A 17 6.19 -3.58 12.60
C VAL A 17 6.21 -3.80 14.12
N ASP A 18 7.38 -3.89 14.74
CA ASP A 18 7.55 -3.98 16.19
C ASP A 18 7.55 -2.62 16.93
N THR A 19 7.55 -1.49 16.21
CA THR A 19 7.50 -0.15 16.83
C THR A 19 6.25 0.09 17.68
N PRO A 20 6.12 1.15 18.48
CA PRO A 20 4.88 1.42 19.22
C PRO A 20 3.68 1.85 18.36
N ALA A 21 3.86 2.11 17.06
CA ALA A 21 2.78 2.57 16.19
C ALA A 21 1.72 1.47 15.97
N ASP A 22 0.44 1.84 16.05
CA ASP A 22 -0.69 0.90 15.89
C ASP A 22 -0.83 0.35 14.46
N VAL A 23 -0.47 1.19 13.48
CA VAL A 23 -0.61 0.91 12.05
C VAL A 23 0.64 1.41 11.33
N ILE A 24 1.20 0.57 10.45
CA ILE A 24 2.37 0.89 9.62
C ILE A 24 1.95 1.09 8.17
N GLY A 25 2.31 2.22 7.58
CA GLY A 25 2.09 2.53 6.17
C GLY A 25 3.37 2.47 5.36
N LEU A 26 3.26 1.94 4.15
CA LEU A 26 4.40 1.61 3.28
C LEU A 26 4.16 2.13 1.88
N ASP A 27 5.12 2.85 1.33
CA ASP A 27 5.18 3.14 -0.10
C ASP A 27 5.67 1.91 -0.88
N LEU A 28 4.73 1.15 -1.43
CA LEU A 28 5.00 -0.08 -2.19
C LEU A 28 5.14 0.15 -3.70
N VAL A 29 5.08 1.41 -4.13
CA VAL A 29 5.41 1.83 -5.50
C VAL A 29 6.90 2.09 -5.59
N GLN A 30 7.43 2.97 -4.73
CA GLN A 30 8.85 3.28 -4.69
C GLN A 30 9.66 2.25 -3.92
N GLY A 31 9.08 1.70 -2.85
CA GLY A 31 9.69 0.67 -2.02
C GLY A 31 9.36 -0.74 -2.47
N ALA A 32 9.43 -1.04 -3.77
CA ALA A 32 8.95 -2.30 -4.33
C ALA A 32 9.59 -3.56 -3.72
N ALA A 33 10.84 -3.51 -3.25
CA ALA A 33 11.46 -4.67 -2.58
C ALA A 33 10.79 -5.02 -1.24
N THR A 34 10.06 -4.08 -0.63
CA THR A 34 9.33 -4.30 0.64
C THR A 34 8.23 -5.35 0.49
N TRP A 35 7.70 -5.57 -0.71
CA TRP A 35 6.72 -6.65 -0.96
C TRP A 35 7.24 -8.03 -0.54
N ALA A 36 8.50 -8.34 -0.84
CA ALA A 36 9.11 -9.61 -0.49
C ALA A 36 9.25 -9.76 1.03
N ALA A 37 9.58 -8.67 1.73
CA ALA A 37 9.65 -8.66 3.19
C ALA A 37 8.28 -8.91 3.83
N ILE A 38 7.21 -8.26 3.34
CA ILE A 38 5.84 -8.50 3.83
C ILE A 38 5.42 -9.94 3.57
N ALA A 39 5.67 -10.48 2.38
CA ALA A 39 5.31 -11.85 2.03
C ALA A 39 6.06 -12.90 2.88
N LYS A 40 7.30 -12.61 3.26
CA LYS A 40 8.16 -13.51 4.05
C LYS A 40 7.85 -13.45 5.55
N HIS A 41 7.72 -12.25 6.10
CA HIS A 41 7.66 -12.03 7.55
C HIS A 41 6.24 -11.76 8.06
N GLY A 42 5.34 -11.30 7.19
CA GLY A 42 3.98 -10.95 7.56
C GLY A 42 3.89 -9.77 8.54
N SER A 43 2.70 -9.51 9.06
CA SER A 43 2.49 -8.52 10.11
C SER A 43 1.23 -8.84 10.90
N LYS A 44 1.36 -8.84 12.23
CA LYS A 44 0.20 -8.91 13.14
C LYS A 44 -0.53 -7.57 13.19
N LYS A 45 0.16 -6.46 12.95
CA LYS A 45 -0.44 -5.13 12.90
C LYS A 45 -1.09 -4.86 11.55
N PRO A 46 -2.17 -4.07 11.53
CA PRO A 46 -2.67 -3.46 10.30
C PRO A 46 -1.58 -2.77 9.49
N LEU A 47 -1.61 -2.98 8.17
CA LEU A 47 -0.76 -2.25 7.25
C LEU A 47 -1.59 -1.29 6.39
N VAL A 48 -1.00 -0.14 6.05
CA VAL A 48 -1.47 0.70 4.94
C VAL A 48 -0.58 0.44 3.73
N LEU A 49 -1.14 -0.12 2.67
CA LEU A 49 -0.43 -0.48 1.46
C LEU A 49 -0.52 0.69 0.46
N GLY A 50 0.60 1.37 0.19
CA GLY A 50 0.70 2.45 -0.79
C GLY A 50 0.92 1.90 -2.20
N LEU A 51 -0.12 1.89 -3.04
CA LEU A 51 -0.19 1.04 -4.24
C LEU A 51 -0.37 1.80 -5.56
N VAL A 52 -0.78 3.06 -5.48
CA VAL A 52 -1.10 3.91 -6.63
C VAL A 52 -0.09 5.06 -6.66
N ASP A 53 0.66 5.21 -7.75
CA ASP A 53 1.75 6.16 -7.85
C ASP A 53 1.19 7.59 -7.84
N ALA A 54 1.45 8.32 -6.76
CA ALA A 54 0.98 9.67 -6.57
C ALA A 54 1.94 10.75 -7.12
N ARG A 55 2.99 10.37 -7.85
CA ARG A 55 3.98 11.28 -8.46
C ARG A 55 3.93 11.30 -9.98
N ASN A 56 3.11 10.46 -10.60
CA ASN A 56 2.90 10.48 -12.04
C ASN A 56 1.43 10.33 -12.44
N THR A 57 1.12 10.65 -13.69
CA THR A 57 -0.25 10.59 -14.22
C THR A 57 -0.57 9.30 -14.97
N LYS A 58 0.34 8.32 -14.99
CA LYS A 58 0.08 7.01 -15.62
C LYS A 58 -1.02 6.31 -14.83
N ARG A 59 -1.89 5.57 -15.52
CA ARG A 59 -2.95 4.82 -14.87
C ARG A 59 -2.45 3.43 -14.50
N GLU A 60 -2.72 3.02 -13.27
CA GLU A 60 -2.52 1.64 -12.83
C GLU A 60 -3.72 0.78 -13.20
N ASP A 61 -3.48 -0.53 -13.32
CA ASP A 61 -4.52 -1.54 -13.45
C ASP A 61 -5.05 -1.94 -12.05
N PRO A 62 -6.32 -1.64 -11.72
CA PRO A 62 -6.91 -2.05 -10.45
C PRO A 62 -6.90 -3.57 -10.22
N ALA A 63 -6.98 -4.38 -11.28
CA ALA A 63 -6.98 -5.84 -11.16
C ALA A 63 -5.59 -6.36 -10.79
N GLY A 64 -4.53 -5.85 -11.44
CA GLY A 64 -3.15 -6.12 -11.09
C GLY A 64 -2.79 -5.70 -9.66
N ILE A 65 -3.26 -4.53 -9.22
CA ILE A 65 -3.11 -4.10 -7.81
C ILE A 65 -3.79 -5.10 -6.87
N ALA A 66 -5.06 -5.42 -7.11
CA ALA A 66 -5.83 -6.32 -6.27
C ALA A 66 -5.18 -7.71 -6.19
N LYS A 67 -4.67 -8.24 -7.30
CA LYS A 67 -3.95 -9.52 -7.34
C LYS A 67 -2.76 -9.51 -6.39
N LYS A 68 -1.87 -8.52 -6.50
CA LYS A 68 -0.68 -8.40 -5.63
C LYS A 68 -1.05 -8.33 -4.15
N VAL A 69 -2.11 -7.60 -3.81
CA VAL A 69 -2.59 -7.51 -2.42
C VAL A 69 -3.14 -8.85 -1.92
N LEU A 70 -3.92 -9.55 -2.76
CA LEU A 70 -4.47 -10.85 -2.42
C LEU A 70 -3.40 -11.93 -2.25
N ASP A 71 -2.26 -11.81 -2.93
CA ASP A 71 -1.10 -12.70 -2.74
C ASP A 71 -0.50 -12.59 -1.32
N LEU A 72 -0.78 -11.52 -0.58
CA LEU A 72 -0.38 -11.37 0.83
C LEU A 72 -1.39 -11.99 1.82
N LYS A 73 -2.49 -12.57 1.33
CA LYS A 73 -3.50 -13.19 2.19
C LYS A 73 -2.85 -14.30 3.03
N GLY A 74 -3.07 -14.24 4.34
CA GLY A 74 -2.47 -15.17 5.30
C GLY A 74 -1.20 -14.65 5.96
N GLN A 75 -0.49 -13.70 5.33
CA GLN A 75 0.67 -13.04 5.92
C GLN A 75 0.30 -11.76 6.68
N ILE A 76 -0.76 -11.09 6.23
CA ILE A 76 -1.32 -9.91 6.90
C ILE A 76 -2.83 -10.04 7.02
N ASN A 77 -3.40 -9.37 8.03
CA ASN A 77 -4.85 -9.27 8.16
C ASN A 77 -5.39 -8.19 7.20
N LEU A 78 -5.85 -8.63 6.03
CA LEU A 78 -6.42 -7.74 5.02
C LEU A 78 -7.69 -7.02 5.50
N LYS A 79 -8.51 -7.61 6.39
CA LYS A 79 -9.75 -6.98 6.87
C LYS A 79 -9.51 -5.71 7.68
N THR A 80 -8.36 -5.64 8.34
CA THR A 80 -7.95 -4.51 9.17
C THR A 80 -6.90 -3.64 8.48
N SER A 81 -6.44 -4.03 7.29
CA SER A 81 -5.44 -3.29 6.51
C SER A 81 -6.13 -2.41 5.46
N PHE A 82 -5.41 -1.41 4.98
CA PHE A 82 -5.97 -0.36 4.12
C PHE A 82 -5.17 -0.26 2.83
N LEU A 83 -5.83 0.08 1.73
CA LEU A 83 -5.15 0.49 0.51
C LEU A 83 -5.03 2.01 0.49
N SER A 84 -3.94 2.53 -0.05
CA SER A 84 -3.70 3.96 -0.19
C SER A 84 -2.90 4.27 -1.46
N PRO A 85 -2.80 5.54 -1.89
CA PRO A 85 -1.75 5.95 -2.81
C PRO A 85 -0.36 5.79 -2.17
N SER A 86 0.71 5.81 -2.98
CA SER A 86 2.10 5.71 -2.49
C SER A 86 2.44 6.79 -1.46
N ASN A 87 1.90 7.99 -1.65
CA ASN A 87 2.10 9.19 -0.84
C ASN A 87 0.96 10.19 -1.12
N GLY A 88 1.11 11.43 -0.62
CA GLY A 88 0.16 12.49 -0.89
C GLY A 88 0.01 12.80 -2.38
N LEU A 89 -1.22 13.13 -2.80
CA LEU A 89 -1.59 13.37 -4.21
C LEU A 89 -1.34 14.81 -4.67
N GLU A 90 -0.72 15.66 -3.84
CA GLU A 90 -0.42 17.07 -4.12
C GLU A 90 0.47 17.29 -5.35
N PHE A 91 1.22 16.27 -5.76
CA PHE A 91 2.04 16.31 -6.97
C PHE A 91 1.25 16.15 -8.27
N LEU A 92 -0.04 15.83 -8.19
CA LEU A 92 -0.88 15.59 -9.36
C LEU A 92 -1.89 16.72 -9.59
N PRO A 93 -2.20 17.04 -10.86
CA PRO A 93 -3.38 17.83 -11.17
C PRO A 93 -4.63 17.18 -10.56
N ARG A 94 -5.53 17.98 -10.00
CA ARG A 94 -6.74 17.51 -9.28
C ARG A 94 -7.54 16.47 -10.04
N ALA A 95 -7.67 16.60 -11.36
CA ALA A 95 -8.37 15.63 -12.21
C ALA A 95 -7.68 14.25 -12.19
N ARG A 96 -6.35 14.21 -12.24
CA ARG A 96 -5.54 12.99 -12.17
C ARG A 96 -5.54 12.39 -10.77
N ALA A 97 -5.45 13.20 -9.72
CA ALA A 97 -5.61 12.74 -8.34
C ALA A 97 -6.95 12.00 -8.12
N ARG A 98 -8.06 12.54 -8.66
CA ARG A 98 -9.37 11.87 -8.61
C ARG A 98 -9.41 10.56 -9.38
N GLU A 99 -8.74 10.49 -10.53
CA GLU A 99 -8.63 9.27 -11.32
C GLU A 99 -7.88 8.18 -10.53
N LYS A 100 -6.78 8.54 -9.86
CA LYS A 100 -6.00 7.67 -8.98
C LYS A 100 -6.84 7.11 -7.83
N LEU A 101 -7.66 7.94 -7.20
CA LEU A 101 -8.60 7.50 -6.15
C LEU A 101 -9.68 6.54 -6.68
N ARG A 102 -10.17 6.73 -7.91
CA ARG A 102 -11.11 5.78 -8.54
C ARG A 102 -10.46 4.43 -8.79
N ILE A 103 -9.20 4.41 -9.24
CA ILE A 103 -8.40 3.20 -9.44
C ILE A 103 -8.21 2.48 -8.10
N LEU A 104 -7.80 3.19 -7.05
CA LEU A 104 -7.62 2.64 -5.71
C LEU A 104 -8.92 2.03 -5.18
N SER A 105 -10.03 2.76 -5.29
CA SER A 105 -11.36 2.29 -4.88
C SER A 105 -11.81 1.05 -5.66
N ALA A 106 -11.51 0.98 -6.96
CA ALA A 106 -11.78 -0.21 -7.77
C ALA A 106 -10.94 -1.42 -7.35
N ALA A 107 -9.67 -1.22 -6.98
CA ALA A 107 -8.81 -2.27 -6.46
C ALA A 107 -9.33 -2.78 -5.10
N ALA A 108 -9.64 -1.87 -4.17
CA ALA A 108 -10.15 -2.22 -2.84
C ALA A 108 -11.47 -3.00 -2.88
N ARG A 109 -12.41 -2.65 -3.78
CA ARG A 109 -13.62 -3.45 -4.00
C ARG A 109 -13.32 -4.88 -4.46
N LYS A 110 -12.28 -5.09 -5.27
CA LYS A 110 -11.88 -6.42 -5.74
C LYS A 110 -11.23 -7.25 -4.62
N VAL A 111 -10.49 -6.61 -3.71
CA VAL A 111 -9.86 -7.27 -2.56
C VAL A 111 -10.88 -7.52 -1.43
N GLY A 112 -11.91 -6.67 -1.33
CA GLY A 112 -12.89 -6.71 -0.23
C GLY A 112 -12.41 -5.96 1.03
N VAL A 113 -11.66 -4.87 0.85
CA VAL A 113 -11.09 -4.05 1.93
C VAL A 113 -11.44 -2.57 1.74
N ALA A 114 -11.13 -1.74 2.74
CA ALA A 114 -11.27 -0.30 2.63
C ALA A 114 -10.14 0.32 1.78
N ALA A 115 -10.49 1.39 1.05
CA ALA A 115 -9.60 2.28 0.31
C ALA A 115 -9.80 3.72 0.77
#